data_AF-A0A4Y1RTX8-F1
#
_entry.id   AF-A0A4Y1RTX8-F1
#
_cell.length_a   1.000
_cell.length_b   1.000
_cell.length_c   1.000
_cell.angle_alpha   90.00
_cell.angle_beta   90.00
_cell.angle_gamma   90.00
#
_symmetry.space_group_name_H-M   'P 1'
#
loop_
_entity.id
_entity.type
_entity.pdbx_description
1 polymer ?
#
loop_
_entity_poly.entity_id
_entity_poly.type
_entity_poly.pdbx_seq_one_letter_code
_entity_poly.pdbx_strand_id
1 'polypeptide(L)'
;MIHIKTTYPKFRKRTKWLQDKHNSTFIQWLHFKVQSELNGEEHNGISENLRWLSAGPSMAVPSYRSYLINGVKFNTKAQDDVRTVQNSGVYLLAHTMQVASAKDKNPIVSNMGFYGVIQEI
;
A
#
# COMPACT_ATOMS: atom_id res chain seq x y z
N MET A 1 -9.36 -3.37 -10.54
CA MET A 1 -9.55 -2.23 -11.48
C MET A 1 -10.90 -2.21 -12.21
N ILE A 2 -11.54 -3.35 -12.48
CA ILE A 2 -12.83 -3.44 -13.21
C ILE A 2 -13.94 -2.63 -12.51
N HIS A 3 -14.13 -2.84 -11.20
CA HIS A 3 -15.14 -2.12 -10.41
C HIS A 3 -15.06 -0.59 -10.61
N ILE A 4 -13.88 0.01 -10.47
CA ILE A 4 -13.70 1.46 -10.60
C ILE A 4 -13.98 1.95 -12.03
N LYS A 5 -13.63 1.16 -13.06
CA LYS A 5 -13.96 1.49 -14.46
C LYS A 5 -15.47 1.50 -14.70
N THR A 6 -16.21 0.60 -14.05
CA THR A 6 -17.68 0.53 -14.13
C THR A 6 -18.35 1.67 -13.34
N THR A 7 -17.87 1.97 -12.13
CA THR A 7 -18.40 3.05 -11.29
C THR A 7 -18.13 4.44 -11.88
N TYR A 8 -17.01 4.62 -12.59
CA TYR A 8 -16.57 5.90 -13.14
C TYR A 8 -16.31 5.83 -14.65
N PRO A 9 -17.35 5.66 -15.48
CA PRO A 9 -17.19 5.44 -16.92
C PRO A 9 -16.51 6.62 -17.63
N LYS A 10 -16.73 7.86 -17.14
CA LYS A 10 -16.07 9.09 -17.65
C LYS A 10 -14.54 9.03 -17.56
N PHE A 11 -13.99 8.27 -16.62
CA PHE A 11 -12.55 8.16 -16.37
C PHE A 11 -11.95 6.86 -16.91
N ARG A 12 -12.73 6.04 -17.64
CA ARG A 12 -12.32 4.70 -18.10
C ARG A 12 -11.00 4.67 -18.90
N LYS A 13 -10.67 5.75 -19.61
CA LYS A 13 -9.43 5.89 -20.40
C LYS A 13 -8.29 6.59 -19.64
N ARG A 14 -8.50 7.06 -18.41
CA ARG A 14 -7.51 7.79 -17.61
C ARG A 14 -6.80 6.83 -16.66
N THR A 15 -5.81 6.09 -17.17
CA THR A 15 -5.13 5.00 -16.45
C THR A 15 -4.56 5.41 -15.09
N LYS A 16 -3.82 6.53 -15.02
CA LYS A 16 -3.29 7.05 -13.76
C LYS A 16 -4.39 7.35 -12.75
N TRP A 17 -5.43 8.07 -13.17
CA TRP A 17 -6.56 8.39 -12.28
C TRP A 17 -7.24 7.13 -11.74
N LEU A 18 -7.43 6.11 -12.58
CA LEU A 18 -8.00 4.83 -12.16
C LEU A 18 -7.11 4.11 -11.15
N GLN A 19 -5.79 4.14 -11.33
CA GLN A 19 -4.84 3.54 -10.41
C GLN A 19 -4.82 4.29 -9.07
N ASP A 20 -4.72 5.62 -9.10
CA ASP A 20 -4.72 6.46 -7.91
C ASP A 20 -6.04 6.31 -7.13
N LYS A 21 -7.18 6.26 -7.84
CA LYS A 21 -8.50 6.01 -7.24
C LYS A 21 -8.56 4.62 -6.63
N HIS A 22 -8.04 3.60 -7.32
CA HIS A 22 -7.95 2.25 -6.78
C HIS A 22 -7.16 2.20 -5.49
N ASN A 23 -5.93 2.72 -5.49
CA ASN A 23 -5.05 2.69 -4.34
C ASN A 23 -5.65 3.43 -3.13
N SER A 24 -6.32 4.56 -3.36
CA SER A 24 -6.92 5.37 -2.28
C SER A 24 -8.23 4.79 -1.71
N THR A 25 -9.03 4.07 -2.50
CA THR A 25 -10.34 3.57 -2.04
C THR A 25 -10.40 2.07 -1.80
N PHE A 26 -9.34 1.32 -2.12
CA PHE A 26 -9.37 -0.15 -2.09
C PHE A 26 -9.70 -0.72 -0.71
N ILE A 27 -9.05 -0.24 0.35
CA ILE A 27 -9.26 -0.75 1.71
C ILE A 27 -10.71 -0.54 2.17
N GLN A 28 -11.24 0.67 1.97
CA GLN A 28 -12.64 0.96 2.30
C GLN A 28 -13.61 0.09 1.49
N TRP A 29 -13.37 -0.05 0.18
CA TRP A 29 -14.18 -0.92 -0.68
C TRP A 29 -14.14 -2.38 -0.22
N LEU A 30 -12.96 -2.90 0.12
CA LEU A 30 -12.78 -4.27 0.60
C LEU A 30 -13.56 -4.52 1.89
N HIS A 31 -13.45 -3.59 2.85
CA HIS A 31 -14.19 -3.63 4.10
C HIS A 31 -15.70 -3.70 3.88
N PHE A 32 -16.26 -2.77 3.09
CA PHE A 32 -17.70 -2.77 2.79
C PHE A 32 -18.15 -4.04 2.06
N LYS A 33 -17.35 -4.51 1.09
CA LYS A 33 -17.68 -5.71 0.34
C LYS A 33 -17.73 -6.93 1.25
N VAL A 34 -16.73 -7.12 2.12
CA VAL A 34 -16.71 -8.23 3.07
C VAL A 34 -17.87 -8.16 4.06
N GLN A 35 -18.18 -6.98 4.59
CA GLN A 35 -19.34 -6.80 5.48
C GLN A 35 -20.68 -7.11 4.79
N SER A 36 -20.86 -6.68 3.53
CA SER A 36 -22.10 -6.97 2.80
C SER A 36 -22.33 -8.47 2.57
N GLU A 37 -21.26 -9.23 2.36
CA GLU A 37 -21.31 -10.68 2.11
C GLU A 37 -21.52 -11.46 3.43
N LEU A 38 -21.02 -10.94 4.55
CA LEU A 38 -21.27 -11.50 5.89
C LEU A 38 -22.71 -11.31 6.35
N ASN A 39 -23.34 -10.19 5.99
CA ASN A 39 -24.71 -9.84 6.36
C ASN A 39 -25.78 -10.39 5.39
N GLY A 40 -25.37 -11.07 4.32
CA GLY A 40 -26.29 -11.69 3.36
C GLY A 40 -26.93 -12.97 3.92
N GLU A 41 -28.06 -13.37 3.34
CA GLU A 41 -28.87 -14.52 3.80
C GLU A 41 -28.13 -15.86 3.76
N GLU A 42 -27.13 -16.01 2.89
CA GLU A 42 -26.38 -17.25 2.70
C GLU A 42 -25.09 -17.34 3.53
N HIS A 43 -24.73 -16.32 4.33
CA HIS A 43 -23.46 -16.22 5.06
C HIS A 43 -22.29 -16.78 4.23
N ASN A 44 -21.93 -16.05 3.16
CA ASN A 44 -21.23 -16.49 1.94
C ASN A 44 -19.82 -17.14 2.09
N GLY A 45 -19.58 -17.96 3.11
CA GLY A 45 -18.34 -18.69 3.34
C GLY A 45 -17.12 -17.78 3.56
N ILE A 46 -17.32 -16.52 3.96
CA ILE A 46 -16.21 -15.59 4.20
C ILE A 46 -15.33 -16.13 5.31
N SER A 47 -14.08 -16.47 4.96
CA SER A 47 -13.10 -16.93 5.95
C SER A 47 -12.80 -15.84 6.98
N GLU A 48 -12.51 -16.27 8.20
CA GLU A 48 -12.14 -15.39 9.30
C GLU A 48 -10.88 -14.56 8.99
N ASN A 49 -9.92 -15.14 8.27
CA ASN A 49 -8.72 -14.43 7.82
C ASN A 49 -9.07 -13.26 6.88
N LEU A 50 -9.99 -13.46 5.94
CA LEU A 50 -10.44 -12.39 5.04
C LEU A 50 -11.19 -11.30 5.80
N ARG A 51 -11.97 -11.68 6.81
CA ARG A 51 -12.64 -10.74 7.72
C ARG A 51 -11.62 -9.83 8.41
N TRP A 52 -10.59 -10.40 9.02
CA TRP A 52 -9.52 -9.63 9.68
C TRP A 52 -8.74 -8.75 8.71
N LEU A 53 -8.35 -9.26 7.54
CA LEU A 53 -7.64 -8.47 6.53
C LEU A 53 -8.46 -7.28 6.04
N SER A 54 -9.79 -7.44 5.93
CA SER A 54 -10.69 -6.37 5.50
C SER A 54 -10.83 -5.22 6.50
N ALA A 55 -10.58 -5.48 7.80
CA ALA A 55 -10.61 -4.46 8.85
C ALA A 55 -9.40 -3.51 8.79
N GLY A 56 -8.36 -3.88 8.04
CA GLY A 56 -7.12 -3.12 7.95
C GLY A 56 -6.20 -3.32 9.16
N PRO A 57 -5.00 -2.70 9.13
CA PRO A 57 -4.04 -2.81 10.22
C PRO A 57 -4.52 -2.09 11.50
N SER A 58 -4.12 -2.62 12.66
CA SER A 58 -4.31 -1.94 13.94
C SER A 58 -3.55 -0.61 13.97
N MET A 59 -4.12 0.41 14.61
CA MET A 59 -3.41 1.67 14.88
C MET A 59 -2.52 1.59 16.12
N ALA A 60 -2.72 0.59 16.98
CA ALA A 60 -1.91 0.34 18.17
C ALA A 60 -0.80 -0.65 17.83
N VAL A 61 0.19 -0.20 17.06
CA VAL A 61 1.36 -1.01 16.68
C VAL A 61 2.53 -0.64 17.60
N PRO A 62 3.21 -1.61 18.23
CA PRO A 62 4.44 -1.35 18.95
C PRO A 62 5.50 -0.75 18.02
N SER A 63 6.22 0.27 18.48
CA SER A 63 7.33 0.85 17.73
C SER A 63 8.68 0.43 18.29
N TYR A 64 9.67 0.36 17.40
CA TYR A 64 11.02 -0.09 17.69
C TYR A 64 12.05 0.90 17.13
N ARG A 65 13.22 0.97 17.79
CA ARG A 65 14.34 1.82 17.34
C ARG A 65 15.19 1.15 16.25
N SER A 66 15.10 -0.17 16.14
CA SER A 66 15.88 -0.96 15.19
C SER A 66 15.27 -2.34 14.99
N TYR A 67 15.50 -2.92 13.81
CA TYR A 67 15.07 -4.26 13.45
C TYR A 67 16.23 -5.07 12.87
N LEU A 68 16.37 -6.33 13.29
CA LEU A 68 17.41 -7.24 12.80
C LEU A 68 16.74 -8.33 11.96
N ILE A 69 17.11 -8.42 10.69
CA ILE A 69 16.62 -9.47 9.79
C ILE A 69 17.77 -9.95 8.91
N ASN A 70 17.91 -11.28 8.79
CA ASN A 70 18.96 -11.92 7.97
C ASN A 70 20.38 -11.39 8.26
N GLY A 71 20.68 -11.08 9.52
CA GLY A 71 21.99 -10.54 9.94
C GLY A 71 22.20 -9.05 9.65
N VAL A 72 21.24 -8.38 9.01
CA VAL A 72 21.29 -6.94 8.73
C VAL A 72 20.43 -6.20 9.75
N LYS A 73 21.05 -5.25 10.46
CA LYS A 73 20.35 -4.38 11.41
C LYS A 73 19.97 -3.07 10.75
N PHE A 74 18.67 -2.82 10.65
CA PHE A 74 18.08 -1.56 10.22
C PHE A 74 17.75 -0.71 11.44
N ASN A 75 17.95 0.60 11.35
CA ASN A 75 17.67 1.54 12.43
C ASN A 75 16.65 2.58 11.97
N THR A 76 15.92 3.17 12.91
CA THR A 76 15.23 4.43 12.64
C THR A 76 16.26 5.56 12.50
N LYS A 77 15.90 6.62 11.77
CA LYS A 77 16.74 7.80 11.59
C LYS A 77 17.15 8.41 12.93
N ALA A 78 16.22 8.50 13.87
CA ALA A 78 16.47 9.00 15.21
C ALA A 78 17.53 8.17 15.97
N GLN A 79 17.57 6.85 15.72
CA GLN A 79 18.56 5.96 16.32
C GLN A 79 19.94 6.09 15.66
N ASP A 80 19.98 6.32 14.35
CA ASP A 80 21.23 6.60 13.62
C ASP A 80 21.83 7.94 14.06
N ASP A 81 21.02 8.97 14.29
CA ASP A 81 21.50 10.32 14.64
C ASP A 81 22.25 10.40 15.97
N VAL A 82 22.05 9.42 16.85
CA VAL A 82 22.74 9.29 18.14
C VAL A 82 23.84 8.24 18.13
N ARG A 83 24.19 7.69 16.95
CA ARG A 83 25.20 6.64 16.77
C ARG A 83 26.16 6.99 15.64
N THR A 84 27.25 6.22 15.54
CA THR A 84 28.22 6.33 14.44
C THR A 84 27.86 5.46 13.24
N VAL A 85 26.78 4.67 13.32
CA VAL A 85 26.32 3.77 12.24
C VAL A 85 25.23 4.45 11.41
N GLN A 86 25.15 4.11 10.12
CA GLN A 86 24.19 4.68 9.16
C GLN A 86 23.37 3.57 8.50
N ASN A 87 22.43 2.96 9.25
CA ASN A 87 21.62 1.84 8.80
C ASN A 87 20.12 2.16 8.69
N SER A 88 19.77 3.44 8.57
CA SER A 88 18.39 3.93 8.38
C SER A 88 17.98 4.08 6.92
N GLY A 89 18.93 3.98 5.99
CA GLY A 89 18.65 4.02 4.55
C GLY A 89 17.99 2.73 4.04
N VAL A 90 16.99 2.88 3.17
CA VAL A 90 16.30 1.76 2.52
C VAL A 90 16.17 1.98 1.01
N TYR A 91 16.12 0.87 0.28
CA TYR A 91 15.90 0.84 -1.16
C TYR A 91 14.72 -0.08 -1.48
N LEU A 92 13.85 0.38 -2.38
CA LEU A 92 12.71 -0.36 -2.87
C LEU A 92 12.72 -0.37 -4.41
N LEU A 93 12.89 -1.54 -5.02
CA LEU A 93 12.62 -1.73 -6.43
C LEU A 93 11.12 -2.03 -6.61
N ALA A 94 10.35 -1.04 -7.06
CA ALA A 94 8.91 -1.18 -7.26
C ALA A 94 8.56 -1.26 -8.74
N HIS A 95 7.70 -2.21 -9.10
CA HIS A 95 7.05 -2.24 -10.40
C HIS A 95 5.90 -1.23 -10.40
N THR A 96 6.13 -0.04 -10.94
CA THR A 96 5.20 1.10 -10.77
C THR A 96 4.95 1.84 -12.07
N MET A 97 3.85 2.59 -12.08
CA MET A 97 3.45 3.44 -13.19
C MET A 97 4.22 4.76 -13.15
N GLN A 98 4.94 5.04 -14.23
CA GLN A 98 5.64 6.28 -14.48
C GLN A 98 4.78 7.19 -15.36
N VAL A 99 4.73 8.47 -15.00
CA VAL A 99 4.10 9.52 -15.80
C VAL A 99 5.05 10.69 -15.93
N ALA A 100 5.19 11.24 -17.14
CA ALA A 100 6.02 12.42 -17.36
C ALA A 100 5.37 13.69 -16.80
N SER A 101 4.04 13.74 -16.73
CA SER A 101 3.27 14.85 -16.15
C SER A 101 1.83 14.42 -15.83
N ALA A 102 1.08 15.29 -15.14
CA ALA A 102 -0.35 15.09 -14.92
C ALA A 102 -1.19 15.01 -16.22
N LYS A 103 -0.67 15.51 -17.35
CA LYS A 103 -1.33 15.48 -18.67
C LYS A 103 -0.89 14.28 -19.52
N ASP A 104 0.03 13.46 -19.02
CA ASP A 104 0.53 12.29 -19.73
C ASP A 104 -0.59 11.28 -19.99
N LYS A 105 -0.74 10.89 -21.25
CA LYS A 105 -1.74 9.92 -21.71
C LYS A 105 -1.15 8.53 -21.95
N ASN A 106 0.18 8.41 -21.94
CA ASN A 106 0.91 7.19 -22.27
C ASN A 106 1.85 6.80 -21.12
N PRO A 107 1.29 6.50 -19.92
CA PRO A 107 2.11 6.07 -18.80
C PRO A 107 2.86 4.78 -19.13
N ILE A 108 4.11 4.69 -18.68
CA ILE A 108 4.95 3.49 -18.81
C ILE A 108 4.94 2.76 -17.47
N VAL A 109 4.77 1.44 -17.48
CA VAL A 109 4.93 0.62 -16.28
C VAL A 109 6.28 -0.08 -16.37
N SER A 110 7.13 0.15 -15.38
CA SER A 110 8.49 -0.39 -15.34
C SER A 110 8.98 -0.52 -13.90
N ASN A 111 10.11 -1.21 -13.73
CA ASN A 111 10.76 -1.30 -12.42
C ASN A 111 11.53 -0.01 -12.13
N MET A 112 11.24 0.61 -10.99
CA MET A 112 11.88 1.85 -10.55
C MET A 112 12.43 1.70 -9.14
N GLY A 113 13.66 2.17 -8.93
CA GLY A 113 14.28 2.24 -7.62
C GLY A 113 13.82 3.47 -6.85
N PHE A 114 13.38 3.26 -5.61
CA PHE A 114 13.08 4.31 -4.65
C PHE A 114 14.05 4.20 -3.49
N TYR A 115 14.47 5.35 -2.98
CA TYR A 115 15.31 5.45 -1.79
C TYR A 115 14.54 6.17 -0.71
N GLY A 116 14.70 5.71 0.53
CA GLY A 116 14.02 6.28 1.68
C GLY A 116 14.86 6.16 2.93
N VAL A 117 14.31 6.73 4.00
CA VAL A 117 14.90 6.69 5.33
C VAL A 117 13.82 6.21 6.29
N ILE A 118 14.14 5.19 7.08
CA ILE A 118 13.25 4.63 8.10
C ILE A 118 13.02 5.67 9.18
N GLN A 119 11.77 6.10 9.35
CA GLN A 119 11.39 7.00 10.45
C GLN A 119 10.92 6.20 11.67
N GLU A 120 10.12 5.17 11.43
CA GLU A 120 9.51 4.31 12.43
C GLU A 120 9.61 2.85 11.97
N ILE A 121 9.69 1.94 12.94
CA ILE A 121 9.67 0.48 12.78
C ILE A 121 8.60 -0.04 13.73
#